data_AF-A0A5D6UXK3-F1
#
_entry.id   AF-A0A5D6UXK3-F1
#
_cell.length_a   1.000
_cell.length_b   1.000
_cell.length_c   1.000
_cell.angle_alpha   90.00
_cell.angle_beta   90.00
_cell.angle_gamma   90.00
#
_symmetry.space_group_name_H-M   'P 1'
#
loop_
_entity.id
_entity.type
_entity.pdbx_description
1 polymer ?
#
loop_
_entity_poly.entity_id
_entity_poly.type
_entity_poly.pdbx_seq_one_letter_code
_entity_poly.pdbx_strand_id
1 'polypeptide(L)'
;MQRGLSAYLRLRGRTLGRQVLEVGWWRLALLLPLLLAAVARALTVLASHATAHWLVPLLVLLMLAGTHRRRPDVPFLALSAPYFRGWLAVEYTLLALPAALVLLGFRQAGTAGLTLLVAAAVGWMPPAQARAARHRQPAVFRSEALELVGGFRQTGAWFWWLGLLGAAAWGQRYPVVPALAIGGWVLVLAGCYGTPEPWPLLLPALRGPASWLGRRCALALAYYGLTAAPFVWLLGTGATGSGGAAVAALLGAVLVTMVVLARYAFYPNALLVRLTQGLVLAVAVLLTGHPVYPSLLLVAFFGLIWKSRRQLSRFRYD
;
A
#
# COMPACT_ATOMS: atom_id res chain seq x y z
N MET A 1 15.03 -33.66 -4.48
CA MET A 1 13.95 -32.63 -4.48
C MET A 1 13.13 -32.59 -3.18
N GLN A 2 12.62 -33.72 -2.66
CA GLN A 2 11.70 -33.74 -1.50
C GLN A 2 12.23 -33.10 -0.20
N ARG A 3 13.51 -33.27 0.16
CA ARG A 3 14.11 -32.68 1.37
C ARG A 3 14.17 -31.14 1.33
N GLY A 4 14.29 -30.55 0.14
CA GLY A 4 14.30 -29.09 -0.05
C GLY A 4 12.90 -28.47 0.12
N LEU A 5 11.86 -29.17 -0.36
CA LEU A 5 10.46 -28.76 -0.21
C LEU A 5 10.06 -28.70 1.27
N SER A 6 10.36 -29.76 2.03
CA SER A 6 10.01 -29.82 3.45
C SER A 6 10.69 -28.72 4.27
N ALA A 7 11.96 -28.41 3.95
CA ALA A 7 12.69 -27.32 4.60
C ALA A 7 12.09 -25.95 4.26
N TYR A 8 11.74 -25.73 2.99
CA TYR A 8 11.07 -24.50 2.53
C TYR A 8 9.73 -24.27 3.21
N LEU A 9 8.85 -25.28 3.20
CA LEU A 9 7.51 -25.19 3.81
C LEU A 9 7.60 -25.02 5.33
N ARG A 10 8.54 -25.68 6.00
CA ARG A 10 8.76 -25.50 7.45
C ARG A 10 9.23 -24.08 7.78
N LEU A 11 10.16 -23.53 7.01
CA LEU A 11 10.59 -22.14 7.16
C LEU A 11 9.39 -21.20 6.97
N ARG A 12 8.59 -21.42 5.93
CA ARG A 12 7.40 -20.62 5.68
C ARG A 12 6.37 -20.70 6.79
N GLY A 13 6.03 -21.90 7.24
CA GLY A 13 5.10 -22.11 8.36
C GLY A 13 5.57 -21.41 9.63
N ARG A 14 6.87 -21.46 9.96
CA ARG A 14 7.42 -20.74 11.13
C ARG A 14 7.32 -19.22 10.97
N THR A 15 7.63 -18.68 9.79
CA THR A 15 7.52 -17.25 9.54
C THR A 15 6.08 -16.75 9.60
N LEU A 16 5.13 -17.50 9.01
CA LEU A 16 3.71 -17.18 9.04
C LEU A 16 3.14 -17.30 10.45
N GLY A 17 3.47 -18.38 11.18
CA GLY A 17 3.05 -18.56 12.57
C GLY A 17 3.52 -17.41 13.46
N ARG A 18 4.76 -16.98 13.31
CA ARG A 18 5.28 -15.80 14.02
C ARG A 18 4.51 -14.53 13.66
N GLN A 19 4.23 -14.30 12.38
CA GLN A 19 3.44 -13.13 11.95
C GLN A 19 2.01 -13.15 12.51
N VAL A 20 1.37 -14.32 12.53
CA VAL A 20 0.02 -14.49 13.11
C VAL A 20 0.02 -14.17 14.61
N LEU A 21 1.02 -14.65 15.33
CA LEU A 21 1.19 -14.37 16.76
C LEU A 21 1.49 -12.88 17.03
N GLU A 22 2.34 -12.25 16.22
CA GLU A 22 2.67 -10.82 16.33
C GLU A 22 1.46 -9.91 16.05
N VAL A 23 0.57 -10.30 15.13
CA VAL A 23 -0.67 -9.55 14.85
C VAL A 23 -1.71 -9.79 15.93
N GLY A 24 -1.80 -11.02 16.42
CA GLY A 24 -2.86 -11.51 17.29
C GLY A 24 -4.05 -12.03 16.49
N TRP A 25 -4.53 -13.22 16.86
CA TRP A 25 -5.61 -13.94 16.17
C TRP A 25 -6.90 -13.13 16.07
N TRP A 26 -7.28 -12.40 17.12
CA TRP A 26 -8.51 -11.58 17.13
C TRP A 26 -8.47 -10.45 16.11
N ARG A 27 -7.30 -9.80 15.96
CA ARG A 27 -7.13 -8.74 14.95
C ARG A 27 -7.20 -9.34 13.55
N LEU A 28 -6.59 -10.49 13.30
CA LEU A 28 -6.72 -11.17 12.01
C LEU A 28 -8.16 -11.54 11.70
N ALA A 29 -8.90 -12.08 12.67
CA ALA A 29 -10.31 -12.43 12.51
C ALA A 29 -11.18 -11.23 12.10
N LEU A 30 -10.86 -10.02 12.58
CA LEU A 30 -11.57 -8.79 12.21
C LEU A 30 -11.06 -8.18 10.88
N LEU A 31 -9.74 -8.16 10.67
CA LEU A 31 -9.12 -7.49 9.52
C LEU A 31 -9.26 -8.29 8.23
N LEU A 32 -9.09 -9.61 8.31
CA LEU A 32 -9.09 -10.49 7.14
C LEU A 32 -10.40 -10.44 6.35
N PRO A 33 -11.61 -10.57 6.95
CA PRO A 33 -12.85 -10.52 6.16
C PRO A 33 -13.04 -9.17 5.48
N LEU A 34 -12.65 -8.06 6.12
CA LEU A 34 -12.79 -6.73 5.53
C LEU A 34 -11.84 -6.51 4.35
N LEU A 35 -10.59 -6.98 4.49
CA LEU A 35 -9.61 -6.96 3.40
C LEU A 35 -10.05 -7.85 2.25
N LEU A 36 -10.53 -9.06 2.54
CA LEU A 36 -11.05 -9.99 1.53
C LEU A 36 -12.27 -9.38 0.81
N ALA A 37 -13.20 -8.76 1.53
CA ALA A 37 -14.35 -8.10 0.93
C ALA A 37 -13.94 -6.93 0.02
N ALA A 38 -12.98 -6.10 0.45
CA ALA A 38 -12.47 -5.00 -0.36
C ALA A 38 -11.78 -5.49 -1.64
N VAL A 39 -10.93 -6.53 -1.52
CA VAL A 39 -10.25 -7.14 -2.67
C VAL A 39 -11.24 -7.79 -3.61
N ALA A 40 -12.19 -8.59 -3.08
CA ALA A 40 -13.23 -9.23 -3.88
C ALA A 40 -14.06 -8.19 -4.64
N ARG A 41 -14.48 -7.12 -3.97
CA ARG A 41 -15.22 -6.03 -4.62
C ARG A 41 -14.40 -5.32 -5.69
N ALA A 42 -13.13 -5.00 -5.41
CA ALA A 42 -12.26 -4.37 -6.40
C ALA A 42 -12.12 -5.28 -7.63
N LEU A 43 -11.88 -6.58 -7.42
CA LEU A 43 -11.76 -7.55 -8.50
C LEU A 43 -13.04 -7.71 -9.30
N THR A 44 -14.22 -7.79 -8.66
CA THR A 44 -15.50 -7.91 -9.38
C THR A 44 -15.80 -6.66 -10.19
N VAL A 45 -15.53 -5.46 -9.64
CA VAL A 45 -15.68 -4.20 -10.38
C VAL A 45 -14.72 -4.15 -11.56
N LEU A 46 -13.45 -4.52 -11.40
CA LEU A 46 -12.50 -4.51 -12.52
C LEU A 46 -12.88 -5.56 -13.58
N ALA A 47 -13.28 -6.76 -13.16
CA ALA A 47 -13.66 -7.85 -14.06
C ALA A 47 -14.97 -7.57 -14.80
N SER A 48 -15.91 -6.79 -14.24
CA SER A 48 -17.18 -6.49 -14.92
C SER A 48 -17.05 -5.47 -16.06
N HIS A 49 -15.94 -4.73 -16.15
CA HIS A 49 -15.75 -3.68 -17.15
C HIS A 49 -14.95 -4.18 -18.36
N ALA A 50 -15.39 -3.82 -19.56
CA ALA A 50 -14.84 -4.29 -20.84
C ALA A 50 -13.35 -3.93 -21.09
N THR A 51 -12.81 -2.92 -20.42
CA THR A 51 -11.42 -2.50 -20.56
C THR A 51 -10.63 -2.57 -19.25
N ALA A 52 -11.28 -2.36 -18.10
CA ALA A 52 -10.60 -2.31 -16.81
C ALA A 52 -10.08 -3.68 -16.35
N HIS A 53 -10.61 -4.79 -16.88
CA HIS A 53 -10.13 -6.12 -16.55
C HIS A 53 -8.64 -6.37 -16.88
N TRP A 54 -8.08 -5.63 -17.84
CA TRP A 54 -6.64 -5.66 -18.14
C TRP A 54 -5.77 -5.03 -17.06
N LEU A 55 -6.35 -4.26 -16.12
CA LEU A 55 -5.61 -3.73 -14.99
C LEU A 55 -5.32 -4.80 -13.93
N VAL A 56 -6.13 -5.87 -13.85
CA VAL A 56 -5.94 -6.94 -12.86
C VAL A 56 -4.55 -7.58 -12.94
N PRO A 57 -4.06 -8.06 -14.10
CA PRO A 57 -2.72 -8.63 -14.17
C PRO A 57 -1.62 -7.62 -13.83
N LEU A 58 -1.80 -6.35 -14.18
CA LEU A 58 -0.86 -5.28 -13.81
C LEU A 58 -0.84 -5.07 -12.29
N LEU A 59 -2.00 -5.02 -11.64
CA LEU A 59 -2.10 -4.88 -10.18
C LEU A 59 -1.47 -6.09 -9.46
N VAL A 60 -1.74 -7.29 -9.94
CA VAL A 60 -1.13 -8.53 -9.42
C VAL A 60 0.39 -8.50 -9.60
N LEU A 61 0.88 -8.08 -10.76
CA LEU A 61 2.32 -7.90 -11.00
C LEU A 61 2.93 -6.94 -10.00
N LEU A 62 2.35 -5.76 -9.81
CA LEU A 62 2.89 -4.72 -8.93
C LEU A 62 2.88 -5.17 -7.46
N MET A 63 1.81 -5.84 -7.03
CA MET A 63 1.70 -6.39 -5.68
C MET A 63 2.75 -7.49 -5.44
N LEU A 64 2.85 -8.45 -6.36
CA LEU A 64 3.78 -9.58 -6.24
C LEU A 64 5.23 -9.12 -6.41
N ALA A 65 5.54 -8.27 -7.40
CA ALA A 65 6.88 -7.72 -7.58
C ALA A 65 7.31 -6.86 -6.38
N GLY A 66 6.39 -6.05 -5.83
CA GLY A 66 6.64 -5.24 -4.65
C GLY A 66 6.94 -6.07 -3.40
N THR A 67 6.18 -7.15 -3.19
CA THR A 67 6.41 -8.08 -2.08
C THR A 67 7.66 -8.94 -2.28
N HIS A 68 7.89 -9.46 -3.49
CA HIS A 68 9.07 -10.23 -3.86
C HIS A 68 10.36 -9.44 -3.66
N ARG A 69 10.40 -8.19 -4.13
CA ARG A 69 11.58 -7.34 -4.02
C ARG A 69 11.94 -6.98 -2.58
N ARG A 70 10.97 -6.93 -1.67
CA ARG A 70 11.17 -6.59 -0.25
C ARG A 70 11.31 -7.83 0.65
N ARG A 71 11.37 -9.02 0.06
CA ARG A 71 11.34 -10.29 0.78
C ARG A 71 12.73 -10.58 1.38
N PRO A 72 12.87 -10.68 2.71
CA PRO A 72 14.19 -10.76 3.37
C PRO A 72 14.85 -12.14 3.28
N ASP A 73 14.10 -13.18 2.94
CA ASP A 73 14.55 -14.57 2.83
C ASP A 73 15.13 -14.92 1.46
N VAL A 74 14.91 -14.10 0.41
CA VAL A 74 15.42 -14.38 -0.95
C VAL A 74 16.94 -14.52 -1.01
N PRO A 75 17.76 -13.69 -0.33
CA PRO A 75 19.21 -13.88 -0.28
C PRO A 75 19.61 -15.20 0.37
N PHE A 76 18.90 -15.62 1.42
CA PHE A 76 19.14 -16.89 2.10
C PHE A 76 18.73 -18.09 1.21
N LEU A 77 17.60 -17.99 0.50
CA LEU A 77 17.13 -19.01 -0.42
C LEU A 77 18.09 -19.19 -1.61
N ALA A 78 18.69 -18.10 -2.09
CA ALA A 78 19.69 -18.14 -3.14
C ALA A 78 20.96 -18.94 -2.76
N LEU A 79 21.31 -18.94 -1.47
CA LEU A 79 22.46 -19.69 -0.94
C LEU A 79 22.12 -21.14 -0.58
N SER A 80 20.90 -21.38 -0.08
CA SER A 80 20.50 -22.67 0.49
C SER A 80 19.80 -23.62 -0.48
N ALA A 81 19.21 -23.12 -1.57
CA ALA A 81 18.47 -23.95 -2.52
C ALA A 81 18.61 -23.45 -3.97
N PRO A 82 19.39 -24.12 -4.84
CA PRO A 82 19.67 -23.64 -6.21
C PRO A 82 18.43 -23.57 -7.12
N TYR A 83 17.34 -24.28 -6.80
CA TYR A 83 16.10 -24.33 -7.59
C TYR A 83 14.92 -23.60 -6.92
N PHE A 84 15.16 -22.65 -6.02
CA PHE A 84 14.08 -21.97 -5.28
C PHE A 84 13.12 -21.14 -6.17
N ARG A 85 13.56 -20.69 -7.35
CA ARG A 85 12.76 -19.84 -8.25
C ARG A 85 11.51 -20.53 -8.80
N GLY A 86 11.60 -21.82 -9.14
CA GLY A 86 10.43 -22.60 -9.58
C GLY A 86 9.38 -22.71 -8.48
N TRP A 87 9.81 -22.90 -7.23
CA TRP A 87 8.92 -22.92 -6.08
C TRP A 87 8.28 -21.55 -5.81
N LEU A 88 9.01 -20.46 -6.00
CA LEU A 88 8.46 -19.11 -5.92
C LEU A 88 7.39 -18.86 -6.99
N ALA A 89 7.61 -19.32 -8.21
CA ALA A 89 6.62 -19.21 -9.28
C ALA A 89 5.32 -19.96 -8.93
N VAL A 90 5.43 -21.16 -8.33
CA VAL A 90 4.26 -21.90 -7.83
C VAL A 90 3.57 -21.17 -6.67
N GLU A 91 4.32 -20.64 -5.71
CA GLU A 91 3.75 -19.85 -4.60
C GLU A 91 2.98 -18.62 -5.13
N TYR A 92 3.56 -17.89 -6.08
CA TYR A 92 2.96 -16.68 -6.64
C TYR A 92 1.75 -16.97 -7.54
N THR A 93 1.78 -18.05 -8.31
CA THR A 93 0.61 -18.48 -9.09
C THR A 93 -0.55 -18.91 -8.19
N LEU A 94 -0.28 -19.65 -7.11
CA LEU A 94 -1.30 -20.00 -6.11
C LEU A 94 -1.88 -18.75 -5.42
N LEU A 95 -1.05 -17.76 -5.12
CA LEU A 95 -1.52 -16.49 -4.55
C LEU A 95 -2.37 -15.67 -5.53
N ALA A 96 -2.11 -15.76 -6.84
CA ALA A 96 -2.88 -15.09 -7.88
C ALA A 96 -4.15 -15.85 -8.30
N LEU A 97 -4.29 -17.12 -7.90
CA LEU A 97 -5.38 -18.00 -8.31
C LEU A 97 -6.78 -17.45 -7.98
N PRO A 98 -7.05 -16.87 -6.80
CA PRO A 98 -8.36 -16.26 -6.53
C PRO A 98 -8.72 -15.15 -7.53
N ALA A 99 -7.76 -14.31 -7.92
CA ALA A 99 -8.00 -13.26 -8.91
C ALA A 99 -8.27 -13.86 -10.31
N ALA A 100 -7.53 -14.90 -10.69
CA ALA A 100 -7.76 -15.61 -11.95
C ALA A 100 -9.14 -16.30 -11.99
N LEU A 101 -9.58 -16.92 -10.90
CA LEU A 101 -10.90 -17.56 -10.81
C LEU A 101 -12.04 -16.54 -10.97
N VAL A 102 -11.92 -15.35 -10.35
CA VAL A 102 -12.89 -14.27 -10.55
C VAL A 102 -12.96 -13.87 -12.02
N LEU A 103 -11.82 -13.64 -12.67
CA LEU A 103 -11.76 -13.29 -14.09
C LEU A 103 -12.36 -14.38 -15.00
N LEU A 104 -12.13 -15.66 -14.69
CA LEU A 104 -12.75 -16.79 -15.39
C LEU A 104 -14.27 -16.81 -15.22
N GLY A 105 -14.78 -16.50 -14.02
CA GLY A 105 -16.21 -16.35 -13.76
C GLY A 105 -16.89 -15.30 -14.64
N PHE A 106 -16.16 -14.22 -14.98
CA PHE A 106 -16.61 -13.19 -15.93
C PHE A 106 -16.28 -13.52 -17.41
N ARG A 107 -15.93 -14.78 -17.73
CA ARG A 107 -15.56 -15.27 -19.06
C ARG A 107 -14.33 -14.60 -19.70
N GLN A 108 -13.40 -14.10 -18.89
CA GLN A 108 -12.20 -13.43 -19.38
C GLN A 108 -10.96 -14.33 -19.28
N ALA A 109 -10.97 -15.41 -20.07
CA ALA A 109 -9.88 -16.40 -20.04
C ALA A 109 -8.51 -15.80 -20.38
N GLY A 110 -8.45 -14.85 -21.31
CA GLY A 110 -7.21 -14.18 -21.70
C GLY A 110 -6.54 -13.41 -20.56
N THR A 111 -7.29 -12.60 -19.82
CA THR A 111 -6.74 -11.85 -18.67
C THR A 111 -6.42 -12.75 -17.48
N ALA A 112 -7.21 -13.80 -17.26
CA ALA A 112 -6.94 -14.80 -16.23
C ALA A 112 -5.61 -15.52 -16.51
N GLY A 113 -5.41 -15.98 -17.75
CA GLY A 113 -4.15 -16.58 -18.19
C GLY A 113 -2.97 -15.62 -18.03
N LEU A 114 -3.12 -14.37 -18.44
CA LEU A 114 -2.08 -13.35 -18.28
C LEU A 114 -1.75 -13.10 -16.81
N THR A 115 -2.75 -13.07 -15.93
CA THR A 115 -2.57 -12.86 -14.49
C THR A 115 -1.74 -13.99 -13.86
N LEU A 116 -2.01 -15.24 -14.23
CA LEU A 116 -1.21 -16.38 -13.77
C LEU A 116 0.21 -16.38 -14.35
N LEU A 117 0.36 -16.09 -15.64
CA LEU A 117 1.67 -16.01 -16.29
C LEU A 117 2.55 -14.95 -15.65
N VAL A 118 1.98 -13.76 -15.43
CA VAL A 118 2.71 -12.65 -14.82
C VAL A 118 3.03 -12.95 -13.36
N ALA A 119 2.13 -13.57 -12.61
CA ALA A 119 2.40 -14.03 -11.24
C ALA A 119 3.56 -15.03 -11.20
N ALA A 120 3.61 -16.00 -12.12
CA ALA A 120 4.73 -16.92 -12.24
C ALA A 120 6.04 -16.16 -12.54
N ALA A 121 6.01 -15.26 -13.53
CA ALA A 121 7.17 -14.52 -14.01
C ALA A 121 7.88 -13.71 -12.90
N VAL A 122 7.13 -13.25 -11.89
CA VAL A 122 7.70 -12.55 -10.72
C VAL A 122 8.76 -13.38 -9.99
N GLY A 123 8.65 -14.71 -9.99
CA GLY A 123 9.63 -15.60 -9.36
C GLY A 123 11.06 -15.50 -9.93
N TRP A 124 11.21 -14.95 -11.13
CA TRP A 124 12.50 -14.71 -11.78
C TRP A 124 12.96 -13.26 -11.73
N MET A 125 12.18 -12.34 -11.14
CA MET A 125 12.62 -10.96 -10.98
C MET A 125 13.84 -10.89 -10.07
N PRO A 126 14.80 -10.00 -10.34
CA PRO A 126 15.92 -9.82 -9.44
C PRO A 126 15.42 -9.27 -8.09
N PRO A 127 15.88 -9.82 -6.95
CA PRO A 127 15.59 -9.24 -5.65
C PRO A 127 16.13 -7.81 -5.62
N ALA A 128 15.42 -6.91 -4.93
CA ALA A 128 15.97 -5.59 -4.72
C ALA A 128 17.17 -5.74 -3.78
N GLN A 129 18.38 -5.68 -4.33
CA GLN A 129 19.57 -5.47 -3.53
C GLN A 129 19.34 -4.20 -2.72
N ALA A 130 19.61 -4.26 -1.41
CA ALA A 130 19.61 -3.09 -0.57
C ALA A 130 20.59 -2.08 -1.19
N ARG A 131 20.06 -1.11 -1.95
CA ARG A 131 20.80 0.07 -2.45
C ARG A 131 21.26 0.97 -1.30
N ALA A 132 21.22 0.48 -0.06
CA ALA A 132 21.69 1.13 1.15
C ALA A 132 23.18 1.54 1.07
N ALA A 133 23.98 0.91 0.19
CA ALA A 133 25.41 1.20 0.12
C ALA A 133 25.85 2.08 -1.08
N ARG A 134 25.15 2.09 -2.22
CA ARG A 134 25.78 2.56 -3.48
C ARG A 134 25.58 4.03 -3.86
N HIS A 135 24.63 4.75 -3.27
CA HIS A 135 24.48 6.17 -3.57
C HIS A 135 24.09 6.98 -2.33
N ARG A 136 25.11 7.37 -1.55
CA ARG A 136 25.08 8.59 -0.74
C ARG A 136 25.04 9.81 -1.67
N GLN A 137 23.97 9.99 -2.44
CA GLN A 137 23.77 11.29 -3.06
C GLN A 137 23.37 12.26 -1.96
N PRO A 138 24.10 13.39 -1.80
CA PRO A 138 23.74 14.41 -0.84
C PRO A 138 22.31 14.88 -1.12
N ALA A 139 21.48 14.90 -0.08
CA ALA A 139 20.14 15.41 -0.21
C ALA A 139 20.22 16.92 -0.37
N VAL A 140 19.87 17.43 -1.56
CA VAL A 140 19.77 18.87 -1.84
C VAL A 140 18.69 19.53 -0.96
N PHE A 141 17.71 18.73 -0.51
CA PHE A 141 16.67 19.17 0.42
C PHE A 141 16.78 18.47 1.78
N ARG A 142 17.23 19.21 2.79
CA ARG A 142 16.98 18.91 4.21
C ARG A 142 15.50 19.24 4.50
N SER A 143 14.59 18.37 4.10
CA SER A 143 13.17 18.51 4.46
C SER A 143 12.86 17.69 5.71
N GLU A 144 12.04 18.24 6.62
CA GLU A 144 11.50 17.50 7.76
C GLU A 144 10.65 16.29 7.31
N ALA A 145 10.16 16.28 6.06
CA ALA A 145 9.43 15.18 5.42
C ALA A 145 10.36 14.11 4.81
N LEU A 146 11.29 13.59 5.62
CA LEU A 146 12.22 12.52 5.26
C LEU A 146 11.52 11.29 4.65
N GLU A 147 10.29 11.04 5.07
CA GLU A 147 9.45 9.91 4.68
C GLU A 147 9.08 9.98 3.20
N LEU A 148 8.70 11.18 2.75
CA LEU A 148 8.34 11.45 1.36
C LEU A 148 9.59 11.57 0.50
N VAL A 149 10.60 12.32 0.93
CA VAL A 149 11.84 12.45 0.15
C VAL A 149 12.57 11.11 0.00
N GLY A 150 12.68 10.35 1.10
CA GLY A 150 13.26 9.00 1.09
C GLY A 150 12.40 8.02 0.29
N GLY A 151 11.08 8.06 0.49
CA GLY A 151 10.12 7.23 -0.24
C GLY A 151 10.22 7.45 -1.75
N PHE A 152 10.15 8.70 -2.22
CA PHE A 152 10.23 9.06 -3.64
C PHE A 152 11.50 8.55 -4.31
N ARG A 153 12.65 8.66 -3.63
CA ARG A 153 13.94 8.18 -4.14
C ARG A 153 14.00 6.66 -4.23
N GLN A 154 13.43 5.96 -3.26
CA GLN A 154 13.49 4.50 -3.18
C GLN A 154 12.49 3.81 -4.11
N THR A 155 11.29 4.37 -4.24
CA THR A 155 10.21 3.77 -5.03
C THR A 155 10.18 4.26 -6.47
N GLY A 156 10.88 5.36 -6.79
CA GLY A 156 10.74 6.02 -8.07
C GLY A 156 9.35 6.64 -8.24
N ALA A 157 8.78 7.17 -7.15
CA ALA A 157 7.42 7.72 -7.14
C ALA A 157 7.19 8.80 -8.19
N TRP A 158 8.24 9.48 -8.67
CA TRP A 158 8.15 10.44 -9.77
C TRP A 158 7.67 9.80 -11.08
N PHE A 159 8.13 8.59 -11.40
CA PHE A 159 7.65 7.87 -12.59
C PHE A 159 6.18 7.47 -12.45
N TRP A 160 5.78 7.06 -11.25
CA TRP A 160 4.37 6.80 -10.95
C TRP A 160 3.52 8.05 -11.05
N TRP A 161 4.02 9.18 -10.52
CA TRP A 161 3.33 10.46 -10.59
C TRP A 161 3.12 10.90 -12.05
N LEU A 162 4.17 10.87 -12.88
CA LEU A 162 4.09 11.19 -14.30
C LEU A 162 3.15 10.24 -15.06
N GLY A 163 3.25 8.94 -14.80
CA GLY A 163 2.38 7.94 -15.44
C GLY A 163 0.91 8.13 -15.08
N LEU A 164 0.61 8.35 -13.79
CA LEU A 164 -0.74 8.65 -13.32
C LEU A 164 -1.24 9.97 -13.91
N LEU A 165 -0.39 10.99 -14.01
CA LEU A 165 -0.76 12.29 -14.55
C LEU A 165 -1.09 12.19 -16.04
N GLY A 166 -0.27 11.48 -16.81
CA GLY A 166 -0.53 11.18 -18.21
C GLY A 166 -1.83 10.40 -18.40
N ALA A 167 -2.08 9.39 -17.56
CA ALA A 167 -3.33 8.64 -17.58
C ALA A 167 -4.55 9.51 -17.24
N ALA A 168 -4.44 10.38 -16.23
CA ALA A 168 -5.49 11.31 -15.84
C ALA A 168 -5.79 12.34 -16.94
N ALA A 169 -4.76 12.87 -17.59
CA ALA A 169 -4.91 13.82 -18.70
C ALA A 169 -5.54 13.15 -19.93
N TRP A 170 -5.07 11.95 -20.30
CA TRP A 170 -5.63 11.19 -21.42
C TRP A 170 -7.08 10.78 -21.16
N GLY A 171 -7.36 10.31 -19.94
CA GLY A 171 -8.67 9.86 -19.51
C GLY A 171 -9.59 10.95 -18.98
N GLN A 172 -9.26 12.24 -19.14
CA GLN A 172 -10.00 13.36 -18.54
C GLN A 172 -11.49 13.38 -18.93
N ARG A 173 -11.84 12.84 -20.10
CA ARG A 173 -13.22 12.70 -20.57
C ARG A 173 -14.05 11.73 -19.72
N TYR A 174 -13.40 10.82 -19.01
CA TYR A 174 -14.04 9.83 -18.15
C TYR A 174 -13.86 10.23 -16.68
N PRO A 175 -14.95 10.53 -15.93
CA PRO A 175 -14.86 11.04 -14.56
C PRO A 175 -14.12 10.08 -13.60
N VAL A 176 -14.16 8.79 -13.91
CA VAL A 176 -13.53 7.74 -13.11
C VAL A 176 -12.01 7.78 -13.18
N VAL A 177 -11.41 8.18 -14.32
CA VAL A 177 -9.95 8.01 -14.53
C VAL A 177 -9.12 8.97 -13.66
N PRO A 178 -9.39 10.29 -13.62
CA PRO A 178 -8.64 11.18 -12.73
C PRO A 178 -8.90 10.89 -11.25
N ALA A 179 -10.10 10.42 -10.89
CA ALA A 179 -10.41 9.99 -9.53
C ALA A 179 -9.59 8.75 -9.12
N LEU A 180 -9.46 7.76 -10.01
CA LEU A 180 -8.57 6.61 -9.81
C LEU A 180 -7.10 7.03 -9.73
N ALA A 181 -6.68 8.06 -10.48
CA ALA A 181 -5.32 8.58 -10.40
C ALA A 181 -5.02 9.21 -9.04
N ILE A 182 -5.97 9.97 -8.46
CA ILE A 182 -5.86 10.47 -7.08
C ILE A 182 -5.76 9.31 -6.09
N GLY A 183 -6.63 8.30 -6.22
CA GLY A 183 -6.58 7.10 -5.36
C GLY A 183 -5.24 6.36 -5.47
N GLY A 184 -4.76 6.13 -6.69
CA GLY A 184 -3.45 5.55 -6.97
C GLY A 184 -2.31 6.36 -6.37
N TRP A 185 -2.40 7.69 -6.43
CA TRP A 185 -1.41 8.58 -5.83
C TRP A 185 -1.40 8.49 -4.30
N VAL A 186 -2.58 8.42 -3.66
CA VAL A 186 -2.69 8.16 -2.21
C VAL A 186 -2.06 6.81 -1.84
N LEU A 187 -2.22 5.77 -2.65
CA LEU A 187 -1.55 4.47 -2.42
C LEU A 187 -0.02 4.58 -2.51
N VAL A 188 0.50 5.34 -3.47
CA VAL A 188 1.94 5.60 -3.59
C VAL A 188 2.46 6.33 -2.35
N LEU A 189 1.75 7.38 -1.91
CA LEU A 189 2.10 8.11 -0.69
C LEU A 189 2.02 7.20 0.55
N ALA A 190 0.98 6.39 0.69
CA ALA A 190 0.86 5.43 1.79
C ALA A 190 2.04 4.45 1.84
N GLY A 191 2.52 4.02 0.67
CA GLY A 191 3.72 3.20 0.56
C GLY A 191 4.99 3.83 1.15
N CYS A 192 5.10 5.16 1.15
CA CYS A 192 6.22 5.90 1.75
C CYS A 192 6.19 5.90 3.29
N TYR A 193 5.02 5.72 3.89
CA TYR A 193 4.82 5.68 5.35
C TYR A 193 4.85 4.25 5.94
N GLY A 194 5.12 3.22 5.11
CA GLY A 194 5.06 1.82 5.52
C GLY A 194 6.30 1.29 6.26
N THR A 195 7.31 2.12 6.49
CA THR A 195 8.53 1.77 7.24
C THR A 195 8.66 2.64 8.48
N PRO A 196 8.81 2.06 9.69
CA PRO A 196 8.99 2.83 10.91
C PRO A 196 10.30 3.62 10.87
N GLU A 197 10.27 4.81 11.46
CA GLU A 197 11.45 5.69 11.57
C GLU A 197 12.45 5.18 12.63
N PRO A 198 13.76 5.42 12.43
CA PRO A 198 14.75 5.26 13.50
C PRO A 198 14.35 6.06 14.75
N TRP A 199 14.53 5.44 15.92
CA TRP A 199 14.23 6.03 17.22
C TRP A 199 14.74 7.47 17.43
N PRO A 200 15.98 7.85 17.01
CA PRO A 200 16.48 9.21 17.21
C PRO A 200 15.62 10.32 16.57
N LEU A 201 14.84 10.00 15.52
CA LEU A 201 13.95 10.96 14.87
C LEU A 201 12.66 11.23 15.67
N LEU A 202 12.40 10.46 16.72
CA LEU A 202 11.30 10.68 17.66
C LEU A 202 11.69 11.55 18.87
N LEU A 203 12.96 11.93 19.03
CA LEU A 203 13.40 12.79 20.13
C LEU A 203 12.61 14.11 20.23
N PRO A 204 12.23 14.78 19.12
CA PRO A 204 11.39 15.97 19.21
C PRO A 204 9.98 15.69 19.72
N ALA A 205 9.45 14.47 19.53
CA ALA A 205 8.13 14.07 20.02
C ALA A 205 8.08 14.02 21.55
N LEU A 206 9.23 13.86 22.22
CA LEU A 206 9.34 13.85 23.68
C LEU A 206 8.96 15.20 24.31
N ARG A 207 9.20 16.31 23.61
CA ARG A 207 8.89 17.66 24.11
C ARG A 207 7.41 18.05 23.95
N GLY A 208 6.71 17.42 23.01
CA GLY A 208 5.34 17.80 22.66
C GLY A 208 4.73 16.83 21.63
N PRO A 209 4.16 15.70 22.06
CA PRO A 209 3.70 14.66 21.14
C PRO A 209 2.56 15.14 20.23
N ALA A 210 1.67 15.99 20.74
CA ALA A 210 0.54 16.52 19.97
C ALA A 210 0.96 17.54 18.90
N SER A 211 1.83 18.50 19.25
CA SER A 211 2.33 19.51 18.31
C SER A 211 3.23 18.88 17.24
N TRP A 212 4.05 17.91 17.63
CA TRP A 212 4.87 17.14 16.71
C TRP A 212 4.03 16.33 15.72
N LEU A 213 3.03 15.60 16.21
CA LEU A 213 2.12 14.83 15.35
C LEU A 213 1.30 15.74 14.42
N GLY A 214 0.84 16.89 14.93
CA GLY A 214 0.16 17.91 14.14
C GLY A 214 1.03 18.42 12.99
N ARG A 215 2.30 18.73 13.27
CA ARG A 215 3.26 19.15 12.24
C ARG A 215 3.50 18.04 11.19
N ARG A 216 3.60 16.77 11.60
CA ARG A 216 3.72 15.63 10.67
C ARG A 216 2.52 15.51 9.74
N CYS A 217 1.31 15.62 10.28
CA CYS A 217 0.09 15.60 9.48
C CYS A 217 0.01 16.81 8.54
N ALA A 218 0.36 18.00 9.01
CA ALA A 218 0.37 19.23 8.20
C ALA A 218 1.36 19.12 7.03
N LEU A 219 2.58 18.61 7.26
CA LEU A 219 3.55 18.36 6.19
C LEU A 219 2.99 17.35 5.18
N ALA A 220 2.46 16.21 5.64
CA ALA A 220 1.89 15.20 4.74
C ALA A 220 0.75 15.77 3.88
N LEU A 221 -0.12 16.59 4.47
CA LEU A 221 -1.20 17.28 3.77
C LEU A 221 -0.70 18.33 2.79
N ALA A 222 0.34 19.11 3.14
CA ALA A 222 0.93 20.09 2.24
C ALA A 222 1.55 19.41 1.01
N TYR A 223 2.33 18.34 1.20
CA TYR A 223 2.89 17.57 0.09
C TYR A 223 1.81 16.88 -0.74
N TYR A 224 0.79 16.29 -0.10
CA TYR A 224 -0.36 15.75 -0.81
C TYR A 224 -1.04 16.83 -1.64
N GLY A 225 -1.36 17.99 -1.07
CA GLY A 225 -2.00 19.11 -1.78
C GLY A 225 -1.19 19.56 -3.00
N LEU A 226 0.12 19.78 -2.84
CA LEU A 226 1.00 20.19 -3.94
C LEU A 226 1.10 19.13 -5.06
N THR A 227 1.20 17.86 -4.69
CA THR A 227 1.36 16.78 -5.67
C THR A 227 0.04 16.29 -6.26
N ALA A 228 -1.07 16.46 -5.54
CA ALA A 228 -2.42 16.10 -5.97
C ALA A 228 -3.07 17.20 -6.82
N ALA A 229 -2.63 18.46 -6.69
CA ALA A 229 -3.25 19.62 -7.35
C ALA A 229 -3.45 19.44 -8.87
N PRO A 230 -2.49 18.92 -9.65
CA PRO A 230 -2.72 18.71 -11.08
C PRO A 230 -3.82 17.69 -11.38
N PHE A 231 -3.95 16.63 -10.57
CA PHE A 231 -5.02 15.65 -10.72
C PHE A 231 -6.39 16.23 -10.35
N VAL A 232 -6.44 17.01 -9.27
CA VAL A 232 -7.66 17.70 -8.82
C VAL A 232 -8.11 18.72 -9.88
N TRP A 233 -7.17 19.44 -10.48
CA TRP A 233 -7.46 20.38 -11.56
C TRP A 233 -8.00 19.67 -12.82
N LEU A 234 -7.37 18.56 -13.24
CA LEU A 234 -7.86 17.74 -14.36
C LEU A 234 -9.26 17.17 -14.10
N LEU A 235 -9.51 16.69 -12.87
CA LEU A 235 -10.82 16.18 -12.46
C LEU A 235 -11.87 17.30 -12.41
N GLY A 236 -11.49 18.48 -11.92
CA GLY A 236 -12.39 19.63 -11.75
C GLY A 236 -12.79 20.30 -13.05
N THR A 237 -11.91 20.25 -14.06
CA THR A 237 -12.18 20.72 -15.43
C THR A 237 -12.85 19.67 -16.31
N GLY A 238 -12.94 18.42 -15.83
CA GLY A 238 -13.59 17.30 -16.53
C GLY A 238 -15.07 17.14 -16.18
N ALA A 239 -15.65 16.00 -16.57
CA ALA A 239 -17.09 15.71 -16.46
C ALA A 239 -17.64 15.69 -15.01
N THR A 240 -16.78 15.48 -14.02
CA THR A 240 -17.11 15.49 -12.58
C THR A 240 -17.35 16.88 -12.00
N GLY A 241 -16.84 17.93 -12.67
CA GLY A 241 -16.86 19.30 -12.16
C GLY A 241 -16.06 19.52 -10.87
N SER A 242 -16.04 20.77 -10.42
CA SER A 242 -15.28 21.21 -9.24
C SER A 242 -15.73 20.53 -7.93
N GLY A 243 -17.03 20.22 -7.80
CA GLY A 243 -17.58 19.54 -6.63
C GLY A 243 -17.01 18.13 -6.44
N GLY A 244 -17.03 17.31 -7.49
CA GLY A 244 -16.45 15.96 -7.46
C GLY A 244 -14.94 15.99 -7.19
N ALA A 245 -14.24 16.97 -7.76
CA ALA A 245 -12.82 17.18 -7.51
C ALA A 245 -12.52 17.56 -6.06
N ALA A 246 -13.31 18.45 -5.46
CA ALA A 246 -13.18 18.83 -4.05
C ALA A 246 -13.41 17.64 -3.11
N VAL A 247 -14.44 16.82 -3.37
CA VAL A 247 -14.72 15.63 -2.58
C VAL A 247 -13.58 14.60 -2.67
N ALA A 248 -13.06 14.35 -3.88
CA ALA A 248 -11.93 13.44 -4.07
C ALA A 248 -10.65 13.95 -3.37
N ALA A 249 -10.38 15.25 -3.47
CA ALA A 249 -9.26 15.89 -2.80
C ALA A 249 -9.37 15.74 -1.27
N LEU A 250 -10.55 16.04 -0.71
CA LEU A 250 -10.83 15.94 0.72
C LEU A 250 -10.73 14.49 1.22
N LEU A 251 -11.29 13.53 0.48
CA LEU A 251 -11.18 12.11 0.82
C LEU A 251 -9.71 11.67 0.84
N GLY A 252 -8.92 12.03 -0.18
CA GLY A 252 -7.50 11.71 -0.20
C GLY A 252 -6.72 12.37 0.94
N ALA A 253 -7.05 13.61 1.32
CA ALA A 253 -6.46 14.29 2.47
C ALA A 253 -6.76 13.57 3.79
N VAL A 254 -8.01 13.11 3.99
CA VAL A 254 -8.40 12.30 5.14
C VAL A 254 -7.61 10.99 5.18
N LEU A 255 -7.51 10.29 4.05
CA LEU A 255 -6.77 9.02 3.97
C LEU A 255 -5.28 9.18 4.24
N VAL A 256 -4.64 10.21 3.68
CA VAL A 256 -3.23 10.52 3.96
C VAL A 256 -3.03 10.81 5.44
N THR A 257 -3.93 11.57 6.06
CA THR A 257 -3.88 11.83 7.51
C THR A 257 -3.99 10.53 8.31
N MET A 258 -4.94 9.65 7.97
CA MET A 258 -5.10 8.35 8.63
C MET A 258 -3.87 7.47 8.48
N VAL A 259 -3.22 7.47 7.32
CA VAL A 259 -1.98 6.72 7.06
C VAL A 259 -0.85 7.18 7.98
N VAL A 260 -0.70 8.50 8.16
CA VAL A 260 0.29 9.09 9.07
C VAL A 260 -0.02 8.74 10.52
N LEU A 261 -1.28 8.86 10.93
CA LEU A 261 -1.71 8.51 12.29
C LEU A 261 -1.53 7.01 12.58
N ALA A 262 -1.86 6.14 11.62
CA ALA A 262 -1.68 4.69 11.73
C ALA A 262 -0.21 4.32 11.96
N ARG A 263 0.71 4.99 11.27
CA ARG A 263 2.15 4.80 11.50
C ARG A 263 2.54 5.02 12.95
N TYR A 264 2.11 6.12 13.56
CA TYR A 264 2.50 6.46 14.93
C TYR A 264 1.67 5.74 15.99
N ALA A 265 0.44 5.33 15.67
CA ALA A 265 -0.40 4.51 16.55
C ALA A 265 0.15 3.10 16.79
N PHE A 266 0.92 2.56 15.85
CA PHE A 266 1.45 1.19 15.90
C PHE A 266 3.00 1.12 15.86
N TYR A 267 3.67 2.25 16.02
CA TYR A 267 5.12 2.32 16.13
C TYR A 267 5.62 1.50 17.35
N PRO A 268 6.71 0.71 17.24
CA PRO A 268 7.62 0.53 16.08
C PRO A 268 7.28 -0.64 15.14
N ASN A 269 6.11 -1.28 15.28
CA ASN A 269 5.83 -2.53 14.57
C ASN A 269 5.39 -2.29 13.11
N ALA A 270 6.31 -2.50 12.16
CA ALA A 270 6.09 -2.25 10.72
C ALA A 270 4.93 -3.07 10.12
N LEU A 271 4.72 -4.30 10.59
CA LEU A 271 3.67 -5.18 10.07
C LEU A 271 2.29 -4.62 10.45
N LEU A 272 2.12 -4.23 11.71
CA LEU A 272 0.87 -3.62 12.19
C LEU A 272 0.57 -2.29 11.48
N VAL A 273 1.60 -1.47 11.21
CA VAL A 273 1.45 -0.24 10.43
C VAL A 273 0.90 -0.54 9.03
N ARG A 274 1.49 -1.51 8.32
CA ARG A 274 1.05 -1.85 6.95
C ARG A 274 -0.35 -2.46 6.90
N LEU A 275 -0.68 -3.34 7.85
CA LEU A 275 -2.03 -3.93 7.93
C LEU A 275 -3.09 -2.87 8.20
N THR A 276 -2.80 -1.91 9.08
CA THR A 276 -3.75 -0.86 9.44
C THR A 276 -3.89 0.18 8.33
N GLN A 277 -2.81 0.55 7.64
CA GLN A 277 -2.88 1.34 6.40
C GLN A 277 -3.71 0.62 5.33
N GLY A 278 -3.47 -0.68 5.13
CA GLY A 278 -4.25 -1.51 4.21
C GLY A 278 -5.74 -1.56 4.58
N LEU A 279 -6.07 -1.62 5.87
CA LEU A 279 -7.45 -1.59 6.35
C LEU A 279 -8.12 -0.25 6.04
N VAL A 280 -7.47 0.86 6.34
CA VAL A 280 -8.02 2.21 6.07
C VAL A 280 -8.33 2.36 4.58
N LEU A 281 -7.40 1.92 3.73
CA LEU A 281 -7.58 1.95 2.27
C LEU A 281 -8.70 0.99 1.82
N ALA A 282 -8.80 -0.19 2.42
CA ALA A 282 -9.87 -1.16 2.13
C ALA A 282 -11.26 -0.61 2.49
N VAL A 283 -11.42 0.04 3.65
CA VAL A 283 -12.67 0.69 4.05
C VAL A 283 -13.01 1.82 3.07
N ALA A 284 -12.01 2.56 2.60
CA ALA A 284 -12.21 3.61 1.60
C ALA A 284 -12.71 3.08 0.25
N VAL A 285 -12.22 1.90 -0.18
CA VAL A 285 -12.74 1.22 -1.39
C VAL A 285 -14.18 0.73 -1.18
N LEU A 286 -14.50 0.30 0.04
CA LEU A 286 -15.84 -0.21 0.37
C LEU A 286 -16.88 0.89 0.58
N LEU A 287 -16.46 2.15 0.77
CA LEU A 287 -17.31 3.29 1.12
C LEU A 287 -18.56 3.46 0.24
N THR A 288 -18.44 3.16 -1.05
CA THR A 288 -19.52 3.32 -2.04
C THR A 288 -20.56 2.19 -2.03
N GLY A 289 -20.51 1.25 -1.07
CA GLY A 289 -21.39 0.06 -1.09
C GLY A 289 -22.21 -0.19 0.16
N HIS A 290 -21.93 0.51 1.26
CA HIS A 290 -22.74 0.36 2.47
C HIS A 290 -22.63 1.60 3.37
N PRO A 291 -23.74 2.07 3.95
CA PRO A 291 -23.75 3.25 4.84
C PRO A 291 -22.92 3.07 6.12
N VAL A 292 -22.55 1.83 6.47
CA VAL A 292 -21.75 1.51 7.66
C VAL A 292 -20.28 1.90 7.48
N TYR A 293 -19.74 1.89 6.26
CA TYR A 293 -18.31 2.14 6.04
C TYR A 293 -17.86 3.58 6.33
N PRO A 294 -18.63 4.64 6.00
CA PRO A 294 -18.34 5.99 6.48
C PRO A 294 -18.24 6.08 8.00
N SER A 295 -19.17 5.45 8.74
CA SER A 295 -19.15 5.43 10.21
C SER A 295 -17.92 4.69 10.74
N LEU A 296 -17.57 3.54 10.15
CA LEU A 296 -16.36 2.80 10.51
C LEU A 296 -15.09 3.62 10.24
N LEU A 297 -15.04 4.37 9.13
CA LEU A 297 -13.90 5.22 8.80
C LEU A 297 -13.75 6.37 9.79
N LEU A 298 -14.85 6.99 10.22
CA LEU A 298 -14.84 8.01 11.27
C LEU A 298 -14.38 7.44 12.61
N VAL A 299 -14.91 6.30 13.04
CA VAL A 299 -14.48 5.63 14.27
C VAL A 299 -12.99 5.28 14.21
N ALA A 300 -12.52 4.75 13.07
CA ALA A 300 -11.10 4.47 12.86
C ALA A 300 -10.26 5.76 12.93
N PHE A 301 -10.72 6.86 12.35
CA PHE A 301 -10.03 8.15 12.35
C PHE A 301 -9.81 8.67 13.78
N PHE A 302 -10.88 8.76 14.58
CA PHE A 302 -10.77 9.21 15.97
C PHE A 302 -9.97 8.23 16.84
N GLY A 303 -10.15 6.93 16.64
CA GLY A 303 -9.37 5.90 17.32
C GLY A 303 -7.87 6.01 17.03
N LEU A 304 -7.49 6.32 15.79
CA LEU A 304 -6.10 6.54 15.38
C LEU A 304 -5.52 7.81 16.01
N ILE A 305 -6.28 8.91 16.09
CA ILE A 305 -5.86 10.14 16.79
C ILE A 305 -5.57 9.85 18.26
N TRP A 306 -6.50 9.19 18.95
CA TRP A 306 -6.33 8.87 20.37
C TRP A 306 -5.15 7.93 20.60
N LYS A 307 -5.07 6.85 19.83
CA LYS A 307 -4.03 5.83 19.98
C LYS A 307 -2.63 6.36 19.64
N SER A 308 -2.49 7.16 18.58
CA SER A 308 -1.20 7.77 18.21
C SER A 308 -0.68 8.70 19.30
N ARG A 309 -1.55 9.55 19.88
CA ARG A 309 -1.18 10.41 21.02
C ARG A 309 -0.75 9.60 22.24
N ARG A 310 -1.52 8.57 22.61
CA ARG A 310 -1.21 7.69 23.75
C ARG A 310 0.08 6.91 23.55
N GLN A 311 0.37 6.47 22.33
CA GLN A 311 1.59 5.73 22.03
C GLN A 311 2.81 6.66 22.07
N LEU A 312 2.70 7.88 21.54
CA LEU A 312 3.77 8.86 21.60
C LEU A 312 4.06 9.35 23.02
N SER A 313 3.03 9.47 23.87
CA SER A 313 3.22 9.87 25.27
C SER A 313 3.98 8.84 26.11
N ARG A 314 3.96 7.55 25.74
CA ARG A 314 4.74 6.50 26.43
C ARG A 314 6.25 6.65 26.28
N PHE A 315 6.69 7.40 25.28
CA PHE A 315 8.11 7.64 25.05
C PHE A 315 8.66 8.78 25.89
N ARG A 316 7.78 9.59 26.47
CA ARG A 316 8.14 10.62 27.43
C ARG A 316 8.60 9.93 28.72
N TYR A 317 9.89 10.00 28.99
CA TYR A 317 10.42 9.75 30.32
C TYR A 317 10.09 10.98 31.15
N ASP A 318 9.10 10.85 32.04
CA ASP A 318 8.99 11.73 33.21
C ASP A 318 9.95 11.22 34.29
#